data_AF-R2XFV7-F1
#
_entry.id   AF-R2XFV7-F1
#
_cell.length_a   1.000
_cell.length_b   1.000
_cell.length_c   1.000
_cell.angle_alpha   90.00
_cell.angle_beta   90.00
_cell.angle_gamma   90.00
#
_symmetry.space_group_name_H-M   'P 1'
#
loop_
_entity.id
_entity.type
_entity.pdbx_description
1 polymer ?
#
loop_
_entity_poly.entity_id
_entity_poly.type
_entity_poly.pdbx_seq_one_letter_code
_entity_poly.pdbx_strand_id
1 'polypeptide(L)'
;MKKKQRWISILLLLGLFPVGNVAAEENSPVDENTKYSEQQQVADQAQKDGLDQATVKQQNEQAQASVQSNVEQAKKTAEEKDPEADPNLISGEDEAGSYYLPAGTEHSDLQKANQGKAANFFALELYSLPSVSAADANLPSKSFVDVASYNGNVSVADFQKMKAYGVRGVVVKLTEGTSYQNPYAATQIVNAKAAGLKVSAYHYAWFTSDASARAEANYFASYASQLGLSSSTVMVNDIEAPTIRNQGNHTNDSASFANQLNRMGYGNVRHYASLGWFNEGLLDAHALGNKNIWVAAYPYSLSAKNFYTEYGAWQWSSLVSFPNVNGTFDVSADYTGIFQSDPTPIGTEAMYRVYNPNSGEHFYTRDSNEKNTLLQAGWRYEGVAWNAPQSGAPVYRMYNPNAGDHHYTLDAAERDNLKRAGWRYEGISWYSGGTQPLYRLYNPNAKTGTHHYTLNTNERDHLKQVGWRYEGIAWYGK
;
A
#
# COMPACT_ATOMS: atom_id res chain seq x y z
N MET A 1 -17.50 88.86 -20.10
CA MET A 1 -16.87 87.57 -20.48
C MET A 1 -16.74 86.67 -19.26
N LYS A 2 -17.37 85.49 -19.33
CA LYS A 2 -17.07 84.19 -18.69
C LYS A 2 -16.74 84.14 -17.17
N LYS A 3 -17.79 83.75 -16.42
CA LYS A 3 -17.88 82.72 -15.36
C LYS A 3 -16.67 82.49 -14.42
N LYS A 4 -16.86 82.81 -13.13
CA LYS A 4 -16.29 82.06 -12.00
C LYS A 4 -17.40 81.83 -10.96
N GLN A 5 -18.08 80.69 -11.06
CA GLN A 5 -18.93 80.18 -9.98
C GLN A 5 -18.02 79.45 -8.98
N ARG A 6 -18.01 79.94 -7.75
CA ARG A 6 -17.41 79.28 -6.58
C ARG A 6 -18.45 78.34 -5.99
N TRP A 7 -18.15 77.05 -5.93
CA TRP A 7 -18.92 76.07 -5.17
C TRP A 7 -17.98 75.40 -4.15
N ILE A 8 -18.19 75.82 -2.90
CA ILE A 8 -18.27 75.02 -1.66
C ILE A 8 -17.57 73.64 -1.72
N SER A 9 -16.45 73.51 -1.01
CA SER A 9 -15.95 72.20 -0.55
C SER A 9 -16.48 71.93 0.85
N ILE A 10 -17.41 70.99 0.95
CA ILE A 10 -17.86 70.35 2.18
C ILE A 10 -16.80 69.34 2.62
N LEU A 11 -16.37 69.42 3.88
CA LEU A 11 -15.65 68.35 4.57
C LEU A 11 -16.51 67.08 4.54
N LEU A 12 -15.96 65.99 4.02
CA LEU A 12 -16.49 64.65 4.24
C LEU A 12 -15.40 63.80 4.88
N LEU A 13 -15.65 63.45 6.15
CA LEU A 13 -14.94 62.45 6.93
C LEU A 13 -14.84 61.15 6.10
N LEU A 14 -13.62 60.70 5.84
CA LEU A 14 -13.36 59.31 5.47
C LEU A 14 -12.96 58.57 6.74
N GLY A 15 -13.84 57.67 7.16
CA GLY A 15 -13.66 56.79 8.30
C GLY A 15 -12.43 55.89 8.11
N LEU A 16 -11.67 55.77 9.20
CA LEU A 16 -10.70 54.70 9.40
C LEU A 16 -11.43 53.35 9.34
N PHE A 17 -11.13 52.54 8.33
CA PHE A 17 -11.33 51.11 8.43
C PHE A 17 -10.10 50.48 9.09
N PRO A 18 -10.26 49.63 10.12
CA PRO A 18 -9.13 48.94 10.72
C PRO A 18 -8.56 47.95 9.73
N VAL A 19 -7.27 48.09 9.43
CA VAL A 19 -6.48 47.04 8.78
C VAL A 19 -6.42 45.89 9.78
N GLY A 20 -7.20 44.84 9.52
CA GLY A 20 -7.06 43.59 10.25
C GLY A 20 -5.67 43.03 9.96
N ASN A 21 -4.78 43.13 10.94
CA ASN A 21 -3.58 42.30 11.00
C ASN A 21 -4.05 40.85 11.02
N VAL A 22 -3.89 40.13 9.90
CA VAL A 22 -3.83 38.68 9.93
C VAL A 22 -2.49 38.35 10.58
N ALA A 23 -2.51 38.18 11.90
CA ALA A 23 -1.40 37.58 12.61
C ALA A 23 -1.16 36.21 11.98
N ALA A 24 0.01 36.03 11.39
CA ALA A 24 0.51 34.72 11.02
C ALA A 24 0.57 33.90 12.32
N GLU A 25 -0.28 32.89 12.39
CA GLU A 25 -0.29 31.89 13.45
C GLU A 25 1.13 31.29 13.54
N GLU A 26 1.68 31.27 14.75
CA GLU A 26 2.99 30.70 15.04
C GLU A 26 3.03 29.24 14.55
N ASN A 27 3.89 28.97 13.57
CA ASN A 27 4.20 27.61 13.14
C ASN A 27 4.83 26.86 14.32
N SER A 28 4.07 25.91 14.87
CA SER A 28 4.61 24.78 15.63
C SER A 28 5.73 24.10 14.82
N PRO A 29 6.82 23.64 15.45
CA PRO A 29 7.88 22.95 14.75
C PRO A 29 7.32 21.64 14.18
N VAL A 30 7.23 21.56 12.86
CA VAL A 30 6.90 20.32 12.17
C VAL A 30 8.12 19.41 12.28
N ASP A 31 7.95 18.35 13.07
CA ASP A 31 8.92 17.29 13.27
C ASP A 31 9.48 16.80 11.93
N GLU A 32 10.80 16.76 11.82
CA GLU A 32 11.48 16.14 10.69
C GLU A 32 11.12 14.65 10.67
N ASN A 33 10.66 14.16 9.49
CA ASN A 33 10.68 12.74 9.07
C ASN A 33 9.40 11.87 9.21
N THR A 34 8.19 12.38 9.00
CA THR A 34 6.99 11.51 8.85
C THR A 34 6.78 11.05 7.40
N LYS A 35 7.37 9.91 7.07
CA LYS A 35 6.90 9.05 5.96
C LYS A 35 5.43 8.72 6.22
N TYR A 36 4.53 9.00 5.27
CA TYR A 36 3.10 8.65 5.40
C TYR A 36 2.98 7.15 5.68
N SER A 37 2.61 6.80 6.92
CA SER A 37 2.62 5.42 7.39
C SER A 37 1.39 4.68 6.87
N GLU A 38 1.48 3.36 6.73
CA GLU A 38 0.31 2.52 6.37
C GLU A 38 -0.85 2.74 7.35
N GLN A 39 -0.54 2.94 8.63
CA GLN A 39 -1.54 3.21 9.68
C GLN A 39 -2.28 4.52 9.42
N GLN A 40 -1.57 5.58 9.04
CA GLN A 40 -2.17 6.86 8.69
C GLN A 40 -3.03 6.73 7.42
N GLN A 41 -2.55 5.97 6.42
CA GLN A 41 -3.34 5.69 5.23
C GLN A 41 -4.65 4.98 5.56
N VAL A 42 -4.60 3.94 6.40
CA VAL A 42 -5.78 3.16 6.81
C VAL A 42 -6.76 4.04 7.57
N ALA A 43 -6.28 4.84 8.52
CA ALA A 43 -7.12 5.76 9.28
C ALA A 43 -7.83 6.79 8.38
N ASP A 44 -7.09 7.41 7.45
CA ASP A 44 -7.64 8.38 6.51
C ASP A 44 -8.65 7.73 5.54
N GLN A 45 -8.41 6.49 5.11
CA GLN A 45 -9.33 5.77 4.23
C GLN A 45 -10.59 5.33 4.97
N ALA A 46 -10.48 4.83 6.20
CA ALA A 46 -11.62 4.50 7.04
C ALA A 46 -12.50 5.73 7.27
N GLN A 47 -11.90 6.89 7.55
CA GLN A 47 -12.63 8.15 7.70
C GLN A 47 -13.38 8.53 6.41
N LYS A 48 -12.77 8.37 5.22
CA LYS A 48 -13.44 8.59 3.93
C LYS A 48 -14.63 7.66 3.72
N ASP A 49 -14.53 6.44 4.21
CA ASP A 49 -15.61 5.43 4.14
C ASP A 49 -16.64 5.63 5.26
N GLY A 50 -16.51 6.66 6.11
CA GLY A 50 -17.43 6.97 7.19
C GLY A 50 -17.28 6.07 8.42
N LEU A 51 -16.13 5.41 8.57
CA LEU A 51 -15.82 4.50 9.66
C LEU A 51 -14.98 5.21 10.72
N ASP A 52 -15.47 5.20 11.96
CA ASP A 52 -14.75 5.72 13.12
C ASP A 52 -13.73 4.67 13.64
N GLN A 53 -12.47 5.09 13.82
CA GLN A 53 -11.39 4.20 14.24
C GLN A 53 -11.62 3.57 15.61
N ALA A 54 -12.19 4.31 16.57
CA ALA A 54 -12.45 3.77 17.91
C ALA A 54 -13.51 2.67 17.85
N THR A 55 -14.54 2.86 17.04
CA THR A 55 -15.61 1.88 16.82
C THR A 55 -15.09 0.63 16.12
N VAL A 56 -14.31 0.78 15.05
CA VAL A 56 -13.73 -0.35 14.31
C VAL A 56 -12.79 -1.14 15.20
N LYS A 57 -11.91 -0.46 15.95
CA LYS A 57 -11.00 -1.09 16.91
C LYS A 57 -11.77 -1.87 17.98
N GLN A 58 -12.82 -1.28 18.56
CA GLN A 58 -13.65 -1.95 19.57
C GLN A 58 -14.32 -3.21 19.02
N GLN A 59 -14.80 -3.19 17.77
CA GLN A 59 -15.38 -4.37 17.11
C GLN A 59 -14.35 -5.48 16.94
N ASN A 60 -13.14 -5.14 16.51
CA ASN A 60 -12.04 -6.10 16.39
C ASN A 60 -11.63 -6.68 17.76
N GLU A 61 -11.52 -5.84 18.80
CA GLU A 61 -11.21 -6.30 20.16
C GLU A 61 -12.29 -7.26 20.70
N GLN A 62 -13.56 -7.00 20.41
CA GLN A 62 -14.66 -7.91 20.77
C GLN A 62 -14.60 -9.24 20.02
N ALA A 63 -14.23 -9.23 18.73
CA ALA A 63 -14.03 -10.44 17.94
C ALA A 63 -12.84 -11.27 18.46
N GLN A 64 -11.75 -10.62 18.87
CA GLN A 64 -10.59 -11.28 19.48
C GLN A 64 -10.93 -11.91 20.84
N ALA A 65 -11.71 -11.22 21.68
CA ALA A 65 -12.11 -11.72 22.99
C ALA A 65 -13.03 -12.95 22.92
N SER A 66 -13.97 -12.99 21.96
CA SER A 66 -14.89 -14.13 21.80
C SER A 66 -14.19 -15.41 21.33
N VAL A 67 -13.12 -15.25 20.55
CA VAL A 67 -12.31 -16.36 20.05
C VAL A 67 -11.53 -17.04 21.15
N GLN A 68 -10.92 -16.30 22.07
CA GLN A 68 -10.17 -16.89 23.19
C GLN A 68 -11.03 -17.83 24.04
N SER A 69 -12.30 -17.49 24.28
CA SER A 69 -13.24 -18.40 24.97
C SER A 69 -13.57 -19.65 24.16
N ASN A 70 -13.64 -19.54 22.83
CA ASN A 70 -13.97 -20.66 21.94
C ASN A 70 -12.80 -21.64 21.77
N VAL A 71 -11.55 -21.14 21.72
CA VAL A 71 -10.34 -21.96 21.60
C VAL A 71 -10.22 -22.95 22.76
N GLU A 72 -10.44 -22.49 23.99
CA GLU A 72 -10.38 -23.34 25.19
C GLU A 72 -11.43 -24.47 25.15
N GLN A 73 -12.63 -24.16 24.64
CA GLN A 73 -13.69 -25.15 24.47
C GLN A 73 -13.41 -26.12 23.32
N ALA A 74 -12.80 -25.62 22.24
CA ALA A 74 -12.35 -26.39 21.09
C ALA A 74 -11.28 -27.41 21.49
N LYS A 75 -10.25 -27.00 22.25
CA LYS A 75 -9.19 -27.89 22.76
C LYS A 75 -9.77 -29.05 23.57
N LYS A 76 -10.66 -28.76 24.52
CA LYS A 76 -11.36 -29.79 25.31
C LYS A 76 -12.16 -30.77 24.45
N THR A 77 -12.88 -30.25 23.46
CA THR A 77 -13.68 -31.07 22.56
C THR A 77 -12.82 -31.96 21.64
N ALA A 78 -11.65 -31.46 21.23
CA ALA A 78 -10.70 -32.23 20.41
C ALA A 78 -10.07 -33.37 21.22
N GLU A 79 -9.59 -33.07 22.43
CA GLU A 79 -9.03 -34.07 23.37
C GLU A 79 -10.04 -35.17 23.72
N GLU A 80 -11.32 -34.82 23.90
CA GLU A 80 -12.40 -35.79 24.16
C GLU A 80 -12.70 -36.71 22.96
N LYS A 81 -12.54 -36.21 21.73
CA LYS A 81 -12.89 -36.94 20.50
C LYS A 81 -11.73 -37.76 19.94
N ASP A 82 -10.50 -37.34 20.17
CA ASP A 82 -9.29 -38.02 19.70
C ASP A 82 -8.15 -37.85 20.71
N PRO A 83 -8.00 -38.76 21.69
CA PRO A 83 -6.98 -38.68 22.73
C PRO A 83 -5.54 -38.77 22.21
N GLU A 84 -5.34 -39.18 20.96
CA GLU A 84 -4.02 -39.26 20.30
C GLU A 84 -3.72 -38.02 19.43
N ALA A 85 -4.68 -37.12 19.23
CA ALA A 85 -4.44 -35.86 18.54
C ALA A 85 -3.58 -34.95 19.42
N ASP A 86 -2.43 -34.51 18.92
CA ASP A 86 -1.59 -33.54 19.63
C ASP A 86 -2.21 -32.13 19.49
N PRO A 87 -2.79 -31.55 20.56
CA PRO A 87 -3.41 -30.23 20.50
C PRO A 87 -2.41 -29.09 20.22
N ASN A 88 -1.10 -29.35 20.31
CA ASN A 88 -0.05 -28.40 19.94
C ASN A 88 0.18 -28.31 18.42
N LEU A 89 -0.40 -29.21 17.62
CA LEU A 89 -0.28 -29.17 16.15
C LEU A 89 -1.03 -27.99 15.51
N ILE A 90 -1.99 -27.40 16.23
CA ILE A 90 -2.91 -26.38 15.70
C ILE A 90 -2.83 -25.03 16.42
N SER A 91 -2.07 -24.94 17.52
CA SER A 91 -1.91 -23.69 18.26
C SER A 91 -0.63 -23.69 19.09
N GLY A 92 -0.10 -22.50 19.38
CA GLY A 92 1.08 -22.33 20.23
C GLY A 92 1.07 -20.99 20.97
N GLU A 93 2.13 -20.76 21.75
CA GLU A 93 2.34 -19.50 22.47
C GLU A 93 3.80 -19.06 22.32
N ASP A 94 4.00 -17.81 21.91
CA ASP A 94 5.31 -17.19 21.80
C ASP A 94 5.24 -15.68 22.07
N GLU A 95 6.20 -14.90 21.54
CA GLU A 95 6.20 -13.45 21.67
C GLU A 95 4.99 -12.75 21.01
N ALA A 96 4.30 -13.41 20.07
CA ALA A 96 3.04 -12.96 19.48
C ALA A 96 1.81 -13.23 20.37
N GLY A 97 2.02 -13.88 21.52
CA GLY A 97 0.96 -14.40 22.38
C GLY A 97 0.47 -15.76 21.88
N SER A 98 -0.73 -16.14 22.29
CA SER A 98 -1.35 -17.37 21.81
C SER A 98 -1.79 -17.21 20.35
N TYR A 99 -1.43 -18.19 19.51
CA TYR A 99 -1.70 -18.18 18.07
C TYR A 99 -2.21 -19.53 17.59
N TYR A 100 -2.86 -19.51 16.42
CA TYR A 100 -3.28 -20.67 15.66
C TYR A 100 -2.31 -20.97 14.51
N LEU A 101 -2.21 -22.25 14.14
CA LEU A 101 -1.42 -22.73 13.02
C LEU A 101 -2.34 -23.34 11.96
N PRO A 102 -2.37 -22.82 10.71
CA PRO A 102 -3.18 -23.40 9.64
C PRO A 102 -2.80 -24.86 9.41
N ALA A 103 -3.84 -25.69 9.22
CA ALA A 103 -3.69 -27.11 8.97
C ALA A 103 -3.36 -27.41 7.51
N GLY A 104 -3.53 -26.45 6.60
CA GLY A 104 -3.19 -26.55 5.18
C GLY A 104 -4.20 -27.32 4.34
N THR A 105 -5.25 -27.90 4.93
CA THR A 105 -6.31 -28.59 4.18
C THR A 105 -7.24 -27.61 3.45
N GLU A 106 -7.40 -26.40 3.98
CA GLU A 106 -8.32 -25.32 3.59
C GLU A 106 -8.04 -24.83 2.16
N HIS A 107 -6.79 -24.92 1.75
CA HIS A 107 -6.31 -24.40 0.47
C HIS A 107 -6.31 -25.45 -0.63
N SER A 108 -6.59 -26.73 -0.35
CA SER A 108 -6.66 -27.79 -1.38
C SER A 108 -8.00 -27.78 -2.14
N ASP A 109 -7.94 -27.72 -3.46
CA ASP A 109 -9.06 -27.91 -4.36
C ASP A 109 -9.25 -29.39 -4.77
N LEU A 110 -8.21 -30.22 -4.66
CA LEU A 110 -8.30 -31.66 -4.95
C LEU A 110 -8.83 -32.48 -3.77
N GLN A 111 -8.69 -32.02 -2.53
CA GLN A 111 -9.18 -32.75 -1.33
C GLN A 111 -10.63 -32.44 -0.93
N LYS A 112 -11.39 -31.67 -1.71
CA LYS A 112 -12.78 -31.25 -1.37
C LYS A 112 -13.83 -32.38 -1.33
N ALA A 113 -13.44 -33.66 -1.41
CA ALA A 113 -14.35 -34.81 -1.45
C ALA A 113 -14.25 -35.80 -0.26
N ASN A 114 -13.28 -35.68 0.67
CA ASN A 114 -13.07 -36.65 1.76
C ASN A 114 -13.04 -36.02 3.16
N GLN A 115 -13.94 -35.08 3.43
CA GLN A 115 -13.93 -34.27 4.65
C GLN A 115 -14.46 -34.96 5.92
N GLY A 116 -14.58 -36.29 6.01
CA GLY A 116 -15.21 -36.93 7.19
C GLY A 116 -14.52 -36.67 8.53
N LYS A 117 -13.17 -36.63 8.55
CA LYS A 117 -12.36 -36.32 9.74
C LYS A 117 -11.79 -34.90 9.72
N ALA A 118 -11.39 -34.41 8.54
CA ALA A 118 -10.91 -33.04 8.36
C ALA A 118 -12.02 -31.99 8.60
N ALA A 119 -13.29 -32.26 8.25
CA ALA A 119 -14.40 -31.31 8.49
C ALA A 119 -14.59 -30.97 9.97
N ASN A 120 -14.28 -31.91 10.87
CA ASN A 120 -14.40 -31.65 12.32
C ASN A 120 -13.30 -30.69 12.80
N PHE A 121 -12.07 -30.81 12.31
CA PHE A 121 -10.99 -29.85 12.61
C PHE A 121 -11.22 -28.50 11.90
N PHE A 122 -11.68 -28.50 10.65
CA PHE A 122 -12.09 -27.30 9.92
C PHE A 122 -13.23 -26.52 10.58
N ALA A 123 -14.23 -27.23 11.12
CA ALA A 123 -15.31 -26.59 11.87
C ALA A 123 -14.75 -25.92 13.13
N LEU A 124 -13.82 -26.55 13.86
CA LEU A 124 -13.12 -25.94 15.00
C LEU A 124 -12.26 -24.71 14.61
N GLU A 125 -11.59 -24.78 13.46
CA GLU A 125 -10.73 -23.72 12.88
C GLU A 125 -11.52 -22.43 12.58
N LEU A 126 -12.70 -22.54 11.98
CA LEU A 126 -13.59 -21.39 11.71
C LEU A 126 -14.20 -20.74 12.96
N TYR A 127 -14.36 -21.50 14.07
CA TYR A 127 -14.91 -20.97 15.33
C TYR A 127 -13.84 -20.31 16.23
N SER A 128 -12.57 -20.38 15.85
CA SER A 128 -11.43 -20.04 16.72
C SER A 128 -10.49 -18.99 16.14
N LEU A 129 -10.84 -18.30 15.05
CA LEU A 129 -10.05 -17.18 14.51
C LEU A 129 -10.86 -15.87 14.54
N PRO A 130 -10.24 -14.74 14.91
CA PRO A 130 -10.95 -13.47 14.93
C PRO A 130 -11.17 -12.97 13.50
N SER A 131 -12.44 -12.81 13.12
CA SER A 131 -12.78 -12.04 11.93
C SER A 131 -12.52 -10.56 12.20
N VAL A 132 -11.63 -9.96 11.43
CA VAL A 132 -11.18 -8.58 11.66
C VAL A 132 -11.39 -7.70 10.44
N SER A 133 -11.69 -6.42 10.68
CA SER A 133 -11.78 -5.43 9.63
C SER A 133 -10.41 -4.82 9.33
N ALA A 134 -10.04 -4.78 8.05
CA ALA A 134 -8.84 -4.08 7.55
C ALA A 134 -8.85 -2.57 7.80
N ALA A 135 -10.00 -2.00 8.18
CA ALA A 135 -10.13 -0.59 8.52
C ALA A 135 -9.49 -0.22 9.87
N ASP A 136 -9.08 -1.20 10.67
CA ASP A 136 -8.35 -0.94 11.91
C ASP A 136 -6.88 -0.60 11.61
N ALA A 137 -6.49 0.63 11.96
CA ALA A 137 -5.11 1.08 11.79
C ALA A 137 -4.11 0.39 12.74
N ASN A 138 -4.58 -0.32 13.78
CA ASN A 138 -3.77 -1.03 14.76
C ASN A 138 -3.61 -2.53 14.43
N LEU A 139 -3.43 -2.86 13.16
CA LEU A 139 -3.15 -4.21 12.67
C LEU A 139 -1.72 -4.33 12.13
N PRO A 140 -1.17 -5.55 11.97
CA PRO A 140 0.07 -5.75 11.25
C PRO A 140 -0.01 -5.22 9.81
N SER A 141 1.13 -5.16 9.12
CA SER A 141 1.14 -4.68 7.74
C SER A 141 0.29 -5.58 6.84
N LYS A 142 -0.54 -4.96 6.01
CA LYS A 142 -1.43 -5.59 5.04
C LYS A 142 -0.77 -5.67 3.66
N SER A 143 0.55 -5.87 3.64
CA SER A 143 1.42 -5.75 2.45
C SER A 143 0.85 -6.43 1.20
N PHE A 144 0.31 -7.64 1.34
CA PHE A 144 -0.34 -8.35 0.25
C PHE A 144 -1.48 -9.25 0.74
N VAL A 145 -2.34 -9.63 -0.19
CA VAL A 145 -3.34 -10.68 -0.02
C VAL A 145 -3.02 -11.87 -0.92
N ASP A 146 -3.52 -13.04 -0.58
CA ASP A 146 -3.53 -14.19 -1.48
C ASP A 146 -4.96 -14.63 -1.82
N VAL A 147 -5.13 -15.14 -3.04
CA VAL A 147 -6.44 -15.49 -3.59
C VAL A 147 -6.40 -16.81 -4.37
N ALA A 148 -7.51 -17.53 -4.31
CA ALA A 148 -7.70 -18.78 -5.04
C ALA A 148 -9.13 -18.90 -5.59
N SER A 149 -9.51 -20.11 -5.98
CA SER A 149 -10.82 -20.39 -6.58
C SER A 149 -12.00 -20.06 -5.66
N TYR A 150 -11.83 -20.19 -4.34
CA TYR A 150 -12.89 -19.94 -3.35
C TYR A 150 -13.23 -18.46 -3.19
N ASN A 151 -12.30 -17.54 -3.50
CA ASN A 151 -12.62 -16.11 -3.58
C ASN A 151 -13.38 -15.75 -4.87
N GLY A 152 -13.45 -16.69 -5.82
CA GLY A 152 -14.07 -16.48 -7.13
C GLY A 152 -13.44 -15.32 -7.90
N ASN A 153 -14.28 -14.55 -8.58
CA ASN A 153 -13.82 -13.39 -9.34
C ASN A 153 -13.70 -12.15 -8.44
N VAL A 154 -12.47 -11.74 -8.12
CA VAL A 154 -12.19 -10.48 -7.43
C VAL A 154 -12.06 -9.36 -8.47
N SER A 155 -12.89 -8.32 -8.39
CA SER A 155 -12.93 -7.25 -9.39
C SER A 155 -11.76 -6.27 -9.25
N VAL A 156 -11.49 -5.49 -10.32
CA VAL A 156 -10.51 -4.38 -10.26
C VAL A 156 -10.87 -3.40 -9.14
N ALA A 157 -12.15 -3.08 -8.99
CA ALA A 157 -12.64 -2.14 -7.98
C ALA A 157 -12.41 -2.69 -6.56
N ASP A 158 -12.57 -3.99 -6.35
CA ASP A 158 -12.33 -4.61 -5.04
C ASP A 158 -10.84 -4.61 -4.69
N PHE A 159 -9.97 -4.94 -5.64
CA PHE A 159 -8.52 -4.78 -5.45
C PHE A 159 -8.10 -3.33 -5.21
N GLN A 160 -8.76 -2.35 -5.84
CA GLN A 160 -8.51 -0.93 -5.58
C GLN A 160 -8.94 -0.52 -4.17
N LYS A 161 -10.06 -1.04 -3.65
CA LYS A 161 -10.48 -0.84 -2.26
C LYS A 161 -9.47 -1.45 -1.29
N MET A 162 -9.04 -2.70 -1.52
CA MET A 162 -7.98 -3.33 -0.71
C MET A 162 -6.69 -2.51 -0.71
N LYS A 163 -6.29 -1.99 -1.88
CA LYS A 163 -5.11 -1.13 -2.04
C LYS A 163 -5.20 0.14 -1.19
N ALA A 164 -6.39 0.72 -1.11
CA ALA A 164 -6.65 1.89 -0.28
C ALA A 164 -6.43 1.61 1.23
N TYR A 165 -6.59 0.36 1.66
CA TYR A 165 -6.30 -0.14 3.01
C TYR A 165 -4.90 -0.74 3.19
N GLY A 166 -3.96 -0.45 2.29
CA GLY A 166 -2.54 -0.80 2.48
C GLY A 166 -2.03 -1.95 1.60
N VAL A 167 -2.91 -2.70 0.94
CA VAL A 167 -2.50 -3.81 0.06
C VAL A 167 -1.67 -3.30 -1.13
N ARG A 168 -0.56 -3.98 -1.44
CA ARG A 168 0.35 -3.66 -2.55
C ARG A 168 0.63 -4.86 -3.47
N GLY A 169 0.35 -6.07 -3.02
CA GLY A 169 0.52 -7.30 -3.77
C GLY A 169 -0.71 -8.20 -3.73
N VAL A 170 -0.80 -9.09 -4.71
CA VAL A 170 -1.71 -10.23 -4.75
C VAL A 170 -0.92 -11.48 -5.14
N VAL A 171 -0.99 -12.55 -4.36
CA VAL A 171 -0.47 -13.87 -4.72
C VAL A 171 -1.63 -14.75 -5.19
N VAL A 172 -1.61 -15.20 -6.43
CA VAL A 172 -2.74 -15.94 -7.04
C VAL A 172 -2.41 -17.42 -7.11
N LYS A 173 -3.30 -18.29 -6.60
CA LYS A 173 -3.20 -19.75 -6.80
C LYS A 173 -3.26 -20.04 -8.28
N LEU A 174 -2.27 -20.74 -8.83
CA LEU A 174 -2.33 -21.19 -10.22
C LEU A 174 -2.64 -22.67 -10.33
N THR A 175 -1.90 -23.50 -9.62
CA THR A 175 -1.92 -24.95 -9.78
C THR A 175 -1.88 -25.68 -8.45
N GLU A 176 -2.31 -26.94 -8.48
CA GLU A 176 -2.18 -27.88 -7.36
C GLU A 176 -1.86 -29.28 -7.89
N GLY A 177 -0.83 -29.90 -7.31
CA GLY A 177 -0.22 -31.12 -7.86
C GLY A 177 0.10 -30.98 -9.35
N THR A 178 -0.22 -32.00 -10.15
CA THR A 178 0.03 -31.99 -11.61
C THR A 178 -1.25 -31.97 -12.45
N SER A 179 -2.40 -31.65 -11.86
CA SER A 179 -3.70 -31.84 -12.51
C SER A 179 -4.67 -30.67 -12.36
N TYR A 180 -4.57 -29.88 -11.30
CA TYR A 180 -5.49 -28.79 -11.04
C TYR A 180 -4.95 -27.45 -11.54
N GLN A 181 -5.83 -26.68 -12.20
CA GLN A 181 -5.63 -25.27 -12.51
C GLN A 181 -6.77 -24.45 -11.91
N ASN A 182 -6.43 -23.34 -11.27
CA ASN A 182 -7.44 -22.42 -10.73
C ASN A 182 -8.20 -21.74 -11.90
N PRO A 183 -9.52 -21.97 -12.03
CA PRO A 183 -10.31 -21.43 -13.15
C PRO A 183 -10.45 -19.90 -13.12
N TYR A 184 -10.19 -19.26 -11.97
CA TYR A 184 -10.25 -17.80 -11.82
C TYR A 184 -8.90 -17.11 -11.98
N ALA A 185 -7.79 -17.87 -12.08
CA ALA A 185 -6.44 -17.32 -12.06
C ALA A 185 -6.22 -16.24 -13.13
N ALA A 186 -6.64 -16.47 -14.37
CA ALA A 186 -6.49 -15.51 -15.46
C ALA A 186 -7.14 -14.16 -15.13
N THR A 187 -8.38 -14.16 -14.65
CA THR A 187 -9.12 -12.94 -14.33
C THR A 187 -8.59 -12.27 -13.07
N GLN A 188 -8.22 -13.05 -12.05
CA GLN A 188 -7.59 -12.54 -10.82
C GLN A 188 -6.28 -11.82 -11.12
N ILE A 189 -5.41 -12.40 -11.97
CA ILE A 189 -4.15 -11.79 -12.42
C ILE A 189 -4.41 -10.48 -13.18
N VAL A 190 -5.31 -10.50 -14.17
CA VAL A 190 -5.62 -9.33 -14.99
C VAL A 190 -6.18 -8.20 -14.12
N ASN A 191 -7.10 -8.51 -13.21
CA ASN A 191 -7.74 -7.51 -12.37
C ASN A 191 -6.76 -6.92 -11.33
N ALA A 192 -5.93 -7.75 -10.70
CA ALA A 192 -4.91 -7.28 -9.77
C ALA A 192 -3.88 -6.37 -10.45
N LYS A 193 -3.41 -6.73 -11.65
CA LYS A 193 -2.53 -5.88 -12.46
C LYS A 193 -3.21 -4.55 -12.83
N ALA A 194 -4.48 -4.59 -13.24
CA ALA A 194 -5.25 -3.38 -13.58
C ALA A 194 -5.51 -2.47 -12.37
N ALA A 195 -5.58 -3.02 -11.15
CA ALA A 195 -5.62 -2.27 -9.90
C ALA A 195 -4.23 -1.70 -9.50
N GLY A 196 -3.19 -1.99 -10.28
CA GLY A 196 -1.81 -1.56 -10.01
C GLY A 196 -1.19 -2.24 -8.80
N LEU A 197 -1.58 -3.48 -8.51
CA LEU A 197 -0.96 -4.35 -7.52
C LEU A 197 0.10 -5.22 -8.19
N LYS A 198 1.16 -5.58 -7.45
CA LYS A 198 2.09 -6.61 -7.93
C LYS A 198 1.39 -7.96 -7.90
N VAL A 199 1.59 -8.73 -8.96
CA VAL A 199 1.08 -10.11 -9.04
C VAL A 199 2.23 -11.09 -8.83
N SER A 200 2.01 -12.01 -7.90
CA SER A 200 2.80 -13.21 -7.65
C SER A 200 1.90 -14.43 -7.82
N ALA A 201 2.48 -15.62 -7.81
CA ALA A 201 1.75 -16.86 -8.03
C ALA A 201 2.14 -17.91 -7.00
N TYR A 202 1.21 -18.78 -6.62
CA TYR A 202 1.53 -19.95 -5.78
C TYR A 202 1.02 -21.26 -6.36
N HIS A 203 1.68 -22.32 -5.92
CA HIS A 203 1.42 -23.72 -6.27
C HIS A 203 1.26 -24.54 -5.00
N TYR A 204 0.09 -25.16 -4.79
CA TYR A 204 -0.16 -26.04 -3.66
C TYR A 204 0.44 -27.42 -3.95
N ALA A 205 1.45 -27.79 -3.16
CA ALA A 205 2.35 -28.91 -3.42
C ALA A 205 1.86 -30.24 -2.82
N TRP A 206 2.11 -31.31 -3.56
CA TRP A 206 1.82 -32.70 -3.18
C TRP A 206 3.04 -33.62 -3.31
N PHE A 207 4.19 -33.07 -3.69
CA PHE A 207 5.38 -33.86 -3.92
C PHE A 207 5.97 -34.43 -2.62
N THR A 208 6.53 -35.64 -2.72
CA THR A 208 7.25 -36.33 -1.61
C THR A 208 8.61 -36.88 -2.07
N SER A 209 9.04 -36.43 -3.24
CA SER A 209 10.31 -36.79 -3.85
C SER A 209 10.76 -35.73 -4.84
N ASP A 210 12.07 -35.71 -5.07
CA ASP A 210 12.77 -34.93 -6.08
C ASP A 210 12.15 -35.02 -7.49
N ALA A 211 11.69 -36.21 -7.89
CA ALA A 211 11.03 -36.42 -9.18
C ALA A 211 9.64 -35.75 -9.24
N SER A 212 8.80 -35.95 -8.22
CA SER A 212 7.48 -35.31 -8.13
C SER A 212 7.59 -33.79 -8.00
N ALA A 213 8.58 -33.28 -7.26
CA ALA A 213 8.82 -31.85 -7.10
C ALA A 213 9.12 -31.18 -8.44
N ARG A 214 9.94 -31.82 -9.27
CA ARG A 214 10.21 -31.32 -10.63
C ARG A 214 9.00 -31.43 -11.56
N ALA A 215 8.18 -32.47 -11.42
CA ALA A 215 6.95 -32.61 -12.21
C ALA A 215 5.94 -31.49 -11.90
N GLU A 216 5.75 -31.19 -10.61
CA GLU A 216 4.90 -30.09 -10.15
C GLU A 216 5.45 -28.72 -10.55
N ALA A 217 6.76 -28.49 -10.43
CA ALA A 217 7.40 -27.26 -10.91
C ALA A 217 7.20 -27.06 -12.42
N ASN A 218 7.33 -28.12 -13.22
CA ASN A 218 7.06 -28.05 -14.66
C ASN A 218 5.61 -27.67 -14.97
N TYR A 219 4.67 -28.24 -14.23
CA TYR A 219 3.24 -27.96 -14.38
C TYR A 219 2.91 -26.51 -14.03
N PHE A 220 3.43 -26.04 -12.90
CA PHE A 220 3.27 -24.66 -12.43
C PHE A 220 3.86 -23.63 -13.41
N ALA A 221 5.12 -23.82 -13.82
CA ALA A 221 5.78 -22.92 -14.77
C ALA A 221 5.10 -22.89 -16.14
N SER A 222 4.62 -24.05 -16.63
CA SER A 222 3.91 -24.13 -17.91
C SER A 222 2.61 -23.32 -17.88
N TYR A 223 1.84 -23.44 -16.80
CA TYR A 223 0.60 -22.67 -16.66
C TYR A 223 0.86 -21.19 -16.41
N ALA A 224 1.88 -20.82 -15.62
CA ALA A 224 2.31 -19.44 -15.44
C ALA A 224 2.69 -18.78 -16.78
N SER A 225 3.44 -19.50 -17.63
CA SER A 225 3.79 -19.04 -18.98
C SER A 225 2.55 -18.89 -19.87
N GLN A 226 1.60 -19.82 -19.80
CA GLN A 226 0.33 -19.74 -20.54
C GLN A 226 -0.49 -18.51 -20.15
N LEU A 227 -0.45 -18.12 -18.88
CA LEU A 227 -1.11 -16.91 -18.35
C LEU A 227 -0.30 -15.61 -18.58
N GLY A 228 0.84 -15.69 -19.27
CA GLY A 228 1.66 -14.53 -19.62
C GLY A 228 2.37 -13.89 -18.43
N LEU A 229 2.69 -14.67 -17.38
CA LEU A 229 3.51 -14.22 -16.26
C LEU A 229 4.99 -14.18 -16.66
N SER A 230 5.65 -13.05 -16.42
CA SER A 230 7.07 -12.84 -16.74
C SER A 230 7.98 -13.70 -15.86
N SER A 231 9.21 -13.96 -16.32
CA SER A 231 10.27 -14.64 -15.57
C SER A 231 10.60 -14.01 -14.20
N SER A 232 10.34 -12.72 -14.03
CA SER A 232 10.50 -12.00 -12.77
C SER A 232 9.37 -12.20 -11.77
N THR A 233 8.28 -12.89 -12.15
CA THR A 233 7.16 -13.20 -11.25
C THR A 233 7.65 -14.00 -10.06
N VAL A 234 7.20 -13.66 -8.86
CA VAL A 234 7.48 -14.46 -7.66
C VAL A 234 6.62 -15.71 -7.70
N MET A 235 7.27 -16.86 -7.56
CA MET A 235 6.66 -18.18 -7.60
C MET A 235 6.76 -18.82 -6.22
N VAL A 236 5.63 -19.08 -5.58
CA VAL A 236 5.58 -19.64 -4.23
C VAL A 236 5.30 -21.15 -4.32
N ASN A 237 6.19 -21.94 -3.71
CA ASN A 237 5.92 -23.32 -3.35
C ASN A 237 5.15 -23.33 -2.03
N ASP A 238 3.88 -23.68 -2.07
CA ASP A 238 3.01 -23.82 -0.90
C ASP A 238 3.01 -25.30 -0.47
N ILE A 239 3.81 -25.61 0.55
CA ILE A 239 4.10 -26.98 1.01
C ILE A 239 3.53 -27.20 2.41
N GLU A 240 2.23 -27.45 2.46
CA GLU A 240 1.53 -27.61 3.74
C GLU A 240 0.55 -28.78 3.77
N ALA A 241 0.44 -29.56 2.69
CA ALA A 241 -0.58 -30.59 2.57
C ALA A 241 -0.46 -31.66 3.68
N PRO A 242 -1.49 -31.89 4.51
CA PRO A 242 -1.41 -32.86 5.61
C PRO A 242 -1.12 -34.27 5.17
N THR A 243 -1.55 -34.63 3.96
CA THR A 243 -1.30 -35.95 3.38
C THR A 243 0.18 -36.23 3.13
N ILE A 244 1.00 -35.20 2.92
CA ILE A 244 2.44 -35.37 2.67
C ILE A 244 3.29 -35.10 3.91
N ARG A 245 2.72 -34.59 5.00
CA ARG A 245 3.45 -34.13 6.20
C ARG A 245 4.59 -35.06 6.64
N ASN A 246 4.32 -36.36 6.74
CA ASN A 246 5.28 -37.37 7.20
C ASN A 246 5.94 -38.17 6.07
N GLN A 247 6.03 -37.60 4.86
CA GLN A 247 6.53 -38.27 3.67
C GLN A 247 7.62 -37.45 2.97
N GLY A 248 8.68 -38.11 2.50
CA GLY A 248 9.73 -37.45 1.72
C GLY A 248 10.67 -36.59 2.56
N ASN A 249 11.51 -35.80 1.87
CA ASN A 249 12.37 -34.80 2.50
C ASN A 249 11.97 -33.43 1.97
N HIS A 250 11.03 -32.79 2.65
CA HIS A 250 10.40 -31.55 2.20
C HIS A 250 11.39 -30.42 1.92
N THR A 251 12.49 -30.36 2.67
CA THR A 251 13.55 -29.38 2.43
C THR A 251 14.25 -29.62 1.09
N ASN A 252 14.71 -30.85 0.86
CA ASN A 252 15.39 -31.20 -0.40
C ASN A 252 14.43 -31.13 -1.60
N ASP A 253 13.20 -31.62 -1.42
CA ASP A 253 12.20 -31.64 -2.48
C ASP A 253 11.75 -30.20 -2.83
N SER A 254 11.59 -29.32 -1.84
CA SER A 254 11.34 -27.89 -2.06
C SER A 254 12.49 -27.19 -2.78
N ALA A 255 13.74 -27.51 -2.43
CA ALA A 255 14.91 -27.00 -3.13
C ALA A 255 14.93 -27.49 -4.59
N SER A 256 14.55 -28.74 -4.84
CA SER A 256 14.44 -29.30 -6.19
C SER A 256 13.33 -28.67 -7.03
N PHE A 257 12.18 -28.39 -6.42
CA PHE A 257 11.11 -27.59 -7.03
C PHE A 257 11.63 -26.20 -7.44
N ALA A 258 12.27 -25.48 -6.51
CA ALA A 258 12.80 -24.15 -6.76
C ALA A 258 13.88 -24.14 -7.86
N ASN A 259 14.80 -25.10 -7.82
CA ASN A 259 15.84 -25.26 -8.83
C ASN A 259 15.26 -25.54 -10.21
N GLN A 260 14.17 -26.32 -10.29
CA GLN A 260 13.50 -26.60 -11.55
C GLN A 260 12.77 -25.37 -12.11
N LEU A 261 12.07 -24.61 -11.28
CA LEU A 261 11.49 -23.33 -11.70
C LEU A 261 12.57 -22.37 -12.24
N ASN A 262 13.72 -22.28 -11.56
CA ASN A 262 14.84 -21.46 -12.02
C ASN A 262 15.36 -21.90 -13.40
N ARG A 263 15.49 -23.21 -13.65
CA ARG A 263 15.85 -23.76 -14.97
C ARG A 263 14.84 -23.42 -16.06
N MET A 264 13.57 -23.24 -15.69
CA MET A 264 12.50 -22.83 -16.58
C MET A 264 12.36 -21.31 -16.73
N GLY A 265 13.26 -20.54 -16.10
CA GLY A 265 13.29 -19.07 -16.19
C GLY A 265 12.55 -18.35 -15.08
N TYR A 266 11.99 -19.04 -14.08
CA TYR A 266 11.33 -18.44 -12.92
C TYR A 266 12.20 -18.57 -11.67
N GLY A 267 13.20 -17.69 -11.53
CA GLY A 267 14.19 -17.75 -10.45
C GLY A 267 13.75 -17.17 -9.10
N ASN A 268 12.67 -16.39 -9.06
CA ASN A 268 12.18 -15.72 -7.85
C ASN A 268 11.27 -16.65 -7.04
N VAL A 269 11.85 -17.69 -6.42
CA VAL A 269 11.08 -18.71 -5.69
C VAL A 269 10.98 -18.41 -4.20
N ARG A 270 9.80 -18.61 -3.62
CA ARG A 270 9.52 -18.52 -2.18
C ARG A 270 8.87 -19.80 -1.69
N HIS A 271 8.95 -20.04 -0.39
CA HIS A 271 8.37 -21.23 0.24
C HIS A 271 7.37 -20.80 1.31
N TYR A 272 6.16 -21.32 1.21
CA TYR A 272 5.10 -21.09 2.18
C TYR A 272 4.79 -22.38 2.94
N ALA A 273 4.63 -22.23 4.26
CA ALA A 273 4.12 -23.26 5.15
C ALA A 273 3.68 -22.63 6.49
N SER A 274 2.82 -23.33 7.21
CA SER A 274 2.51 -23.04 8.61
C SER A 274 3.77 -23.08 9.49
N LEU A 275 3.86 -22.22 10.51
CA LEU A 275 5.00 -22.16 11.44
C LEU A 275 5.32 -23.53 12.07
N GLY A 276 4.31 -24.39 12.28
CA GLY A 276 4.49 -25.75 12.79
C GLY A 276 5.44 -26.61 11.95
N TRP A 277 5.44 -26.45 10.61
CA TRP A 277 6.34 -27.20 9.74
C TRP A 277 7.82 -26.89 9.98
N PHE A 278 8.12 -25.65 10.36
CA PHE A 278 9.48 -25.23 10.70
C PHE A 278 9.87 -25.67 12.11
N ASN A 279 8.96 -25.51 13.08
CA ASN A 279 9.19 -25.90 14.47
C ASN A 279 9.42 -27.41 14.63
N GLU A 280 8.73 -28.23 13.85
CA GLU A 280 8.88 -29.70 13.85
C GLU A 280 10.07 -30.19 13.01
N GLY A 281 10.77 -29.29 12.33
CA GLY A 281 11.89 -29.63 11.45
C GLY A 281 11.48 -30.40 10.19
N LEU A 282 10.20 -30.35 9.81
CA LEU A 282 9.71 -30.89 8.54
C LEU A 282 10.30 -30.11 7.37
N LEU A 283 10.40 -28.78 7.52
CA LEU A 283 10.97 -27.86 6.55
C LEU A 283 12.06 -27.00 7.21
N ASP A 284 13.29 -27.06 6.69
CA ASP A 284 14.42 -26.27 7.19
C ASP A 284 14.48 -24.91 6.46
N ALA A 285 14.03 -23.87 7.16
CA ALA A 285 14.06 -22.50 6.66
C ALA A 285 15.46 -21.99 6.38
N HIS A 286 16.46 -22.38 7.18
CA HIS A 286 17.84 -21.92 7.02
C HIS A 286 18.45 -22.51 5.74
N ALA A 287 18.20 -23.80 5.48
CA ALA A 287 18.63 -24.47 4.25
C ALA A 287 18.01 -23.84 2.98
N LEU A 288 16.76 -23.39 3.06
CA LEU A 288 16.05 -22.70 1.96
C LEU A 288 16.30 -21.18 1.93
N GLY A 289 16.98 -20.65 2.95
CA GLY A 289 17.19 -19.24 3.22
C GLY A 289 15.97 -18.58 3.86
N ASN A 290 16.10 -18.13 5.11
CA ASN A 290 14.98 -17.58 5.91
C ASN A 290 14.19 -16.49 5.17
N LYS A 291 14.87 -15.61 4.42
CA LYS A 291 14.22 -14.53 3.65
C LYS A 291 13.47 -15.00 2.40
N ASN A 292 13.54 -16.28 2.06
CA ASN A 292 12.72 -16.93 1.05
C ASN A 292 11.44 -17.55 1.64
N ILE A 293 11.27 -17.53 2.97
CA ILE A 293 10.12 -18.11 3.64
C ILE A 293 8.99 -17.10 3.79
N TRP A 294 7.78 -17.53 3.49
CA TRP A 294 6.52 -16.89 3.83
C TRP A 294 5.82 -17.79 4.86
N VAL A 295 5.88 -17.44 6.14
CA VAL A 295 5.36 -18.28 7.22
C VAL A 295 3.91 -17.93 7.54
N ALA A 296 3.08 -18.91 7.91
CA ALA A 296 1.74 -18.67 8.44
C ALA A 296 1.62 -18.99 9.93
N ALA A 297 1.09 -18.05 10.69
CA ALA A 297 0.72 -18.20 12.10
C ALA A 297 -0.24 -17.07 12.46
N TYR A 298 -1.38 -17.38 13.09
CA TYR A 298 -2.47 -16.41 13.28
C TYR A 298 -2.67 -16.08 14.77
N PRO A 299 -2.17 -14.94 15.27
CA PRO A 299 -2.36 -14.56 16.66
C PRO A 299 -3.84 -14.31 16.98
N TYR A 300 -4.30 -14.77 18.14
CA TYR A 300 -5.66 -14.48 18.60
C TYR A 300 -5.83 -13.03 19.03
N SER A 301 -4.74 -12.36 19.40
CA SER A 301 -4.71 -10.95 19.77
C SER A 301 -3.82 -10.18 18.80
N LEU A 302 -4.41 -9.25 18.07
CA LEU A 302 -3.73 -8.50 17.03
C LEU A 302 -3.34 -7.09 17.52
N SER A 303 -2.22 -6.61 17.01
CA SER A 303 -1.73 -5.25 17.23
C SER A 303 -0.97 -4.77 15.99
N ALA A 304 -0.51 -3.52 16.00
CA ALA A 304 0.37 -3.00 14.95
C ALA A 304 1.74 -3.72 14.82
N LYS A 305 2.10 -4.61 15.75
CA LYS A 305 3.40 -5.29 15.76
C LYS A 305 3.47 -6.34 14.64
N ASN A 306 4.59 -6.35 13.92
CA ASN A 306 4.95 -7.40 12.97
C ASN A 306 5.79 -8.47 13.70
N PHE A 307 5.46 -9.74 13.53
CA PHE A 307 6.14 -10.89 14.14
C PHE A 307 6.88 -11.72 13.08
N TYR A 308 7.69 -12.70 13.52
CA TYR A 308 8.42 -13.62 12.65
C TYR A 308 9.29 -12.92 11.57
N THR A 309 9.86 -11.77 11.94
CA THR A 309 10.59 -10.88 11.03
C THR A 309 11.93 -11.44 10.56
N GLU A 310 12.37 -12.58 11.09
CA GLU A 310 13.48 -13.37 10.57
C GLU A 310 13.18 -13.96 9.19
N TYR A 311 11.90 -14.24 8.88
CA TYR A 311 11.47 -14.73 7.58
C TYR A 311 11.27 -13.59 6.56
N GLY A 312 10.90 -13.95 5.33
CA GLY A 312 10.67 -13.02 4.24
C GLY A 312 9.29 -12.35 4.28
N ALA A 313 8.27 -13.11 4.69
CA ALA A 313 6.89 -12.65 4.84
C ALA A 313 6.16 -13.46 5.91
N TRP A 314 5.05 -12.91 6.40
CA TRP A 314 4.22 -13.53 7.43
C TRP A 314 2.73 -13.37 7.09
N GLN A 315 2.01 -14.47 6.91
CA GLN A 315 0.55 -14.50 6.87
C GLN A 315 0.01 -14.53 8.29
N TRP A 316 -0.68 -13.46 8.69
CA TRP A 316 -1.08 -13.24 10.07
C TRP A 316 -2.58 -13.43 10.32
N SER A 317 -3.38 -13.58 9.26
CA SER A 317 -4.82 -13.87 9.35
C SER A 317 -5.38 -14.40 8.03
N SER A 318 -6.36 -15.29 8.12
CA SER A 318 -7.20 -15.78 7.01
C SER A 318 -8.60 -15.17 6.94
N LEU A 319 -8.98 -14.39 7.96
CA LEU A 319 -10.34 -13.86 8.13
C LEU A 319 -10.40 -12.32 8.14
N VAL A 320 -9.65 -11.68 7.23
CA VAL A 320 -9.69 -10.22 7.12
C VAL A 320 -10.78 -9.78 6.13
N SER A 321 -11.67 -8.91 6.57
CA SER A 321 -12.67 -8.25 5.72
C SER A 321 -12.20 -6.84 5.33
N PHE A 322 -12.46 -6.44 4.08
CA PHE A 322 -12.22 -5.07 3.62
C PHE A 322 -13.57 -4.35 3.47
N PRO A 323 -13.70 -3.08 3.92
CA PRO A 323 -14.93 -2.33 3.73
C PRO A 323 -15.37 -2.31 2.26
N ASN A 324 -16.66 -2.60 2.04
CA ASN A 324 -17.29 -2.65 0.72
C ASN A 324 -16.69 -3.68 -0.25
N VAL A 325 -16.00 -4.70 0.26
CA VAL A 325 -15.54 -5.87 -0.48
C VAL A 325 -16.20 -7.11 0.10
N ASN A 326 -16.73 -7.98 -0.77
CA ASN A 326 -17.38 -9.21 -0.32
C ASN A 326 -16.34 -10.28 0.02
N GLY A 327 -16.58 -11.00 1.11
CA GLY A 327 -15.75 -12.11 1.57
C GLY A 327 -14.61 -11.68 2.49
N THR A 328 -13.85 -12.68 2.94
CA THR A 328 -12.62 -12.51 3.70
C THR A 328 -11.42 -12.90 2.86
N PHE A 329 -10.26 -12.41 3.28
CA PHE A 329 -9.00 -12.59 2.59
C PHE A 329 -7.91 -12.96 3.57
N ASP A 330 -7.01 -13.80 3.06
CA ASP A 330 -5.73 -14.09 3.67
C ASP A 330 -4.82 -12.88 3.48
N VAL A 331 -4.24 -12.41 4.59
CA VAL A 331 -3.46 -11.16 4.61
C VAL A 331 -2.10 -11.38 5.24
N SER A 332 -1.11 -10.81 4.57
CA SER A 332 0.29 -10.99 4.91
C SER A 332 1.08 -9.69 4.98
N ALA A 333 2.07 -9.66 5.87
CA ALA A 333 3.14 -8.68 5.90
C ALA A 333 4.34 -9.17 5.07
N ASP A 334 4.99 -8.29 4.31
CA ASP A 334 6.19 -8.60 3.52
C ASP A 334 7.38 -7.76 3.99
N TYR A 335 8.41 -8.44 4.49
CA TYR A 335 9.60 -7.83 5.08
C TYR A 335 10.74 -7.65 4.08
N THR A 336 10.59 -8.18 2.86
CA THR A 336 11.59 -8.10 1.79
C THR A 336 11.20 -7.14 0.67
N GLY A 337 9.92 -6.76 0.60
CA GLY A 337 9.36 -5.99 -0.51
C GLY A 337 9.13 -6.83 -1.77
N ILE A 338 9.35 -8.15 -1.73
CA ILE A 338 9.27 -8.98 -2.93
C ILE A 338 7.82 -9.27 -3.37
N PHE A 339 6.85 -9.27 -2.47
CA PHE A 339 5.45 -9.51 -2.82
C PHE A 339 4.70 -8.23 -3.17
N GLN A 340 5.29 -7.09 -2.83
CA GLN A 340 4.67 -5.78 -3.00
C GLN A 340 5.11 -5.18 -4.33
N SER A 341 4.20 -4.46 -4.99
CA SER A 341 4.69 -3.38 -5.84
C SER A 341 5.41 -2.44 -4.88
N ASP A 342 6.62 -1.97 -5.25
CA ASP A 342 7.11 -0.71 -4.68
C ASP A 342 5.90 0.22 -4.64
N PRO A 343 5.55 0.86 -3.51
CA PRO A 343 4.36 1.71 -3.43
C PRO A 343 4.40 2.59 -4.65
N THR A 344 3.55 2.25 -5.64
CA THR A 344 3.81 2.33 -7.10
C THR A 344 5.00 3.24 -7.43
N PRO A 345 6.03 2.89 -8.23
CA PRO A 345 6.91 3.91 -8.80
C PRO A 345 5.97 4.92 -9.43
N ILE A 346 5.75 6.04 -8.74
CA ILE A 346 4.63 6.87 -9.09
C ILE A 346 5.12 7.45 -10.38
N GLY A 347 4.57 7.01 -11.52
CA GLY A 347 5.14 7.34 -12.81
C GLY A 347 5.45 8.82 -12.78
N THR A 348 6.72 9.16 -12.93
CA THR A 348 7.13 10.53 -12.64
C THR A 348 6.97 11.33 -13.91
N GLU A 349 6.26 12.44 -13.80
CA GLU A 349 6.18 13.41 -14.87
C GLU A 349 7.19 14.52 -14.58
N ALA A 350 8.02 14.81 -15.58
CA ALA A 350 9.00 15.89 -15.49
C ALA A 350 8.26 17.23 -15.36
N MET A 351 8.57 17.98 -14.31
CA MET A 351 8.07 19.33 -14.12
C MET A 351 9.02 20.33 -14.75
N TYR A 352 8.61 20.90 -15.88
CA TYR A 352 9.36 21.92 -16.58
C TYR A 352 9.29 23.25 -15.83
N ARG A 353 10.45 23.87 -15.58
CA ARG A 353 10.55 25.24 -15.06
C ARG A 353 10.82 26.21 -16.20
N VAL A 354 9.99 27.23 -16.29
CA VAL A 354 10.08 28.27 -17.32
C VAL A 354 10.07 29.63 -16.63
N TYR A 355 11.04 30.48 -16.96
CA TYR A 355 11.23 31.79 -16.35
C TYR A 355 10.77 32.92 -17.28
N ASN A 356 10.00 33.87 -16.76
CA ASN A 356 9.62 35.09 -17.48
C ASN A 356 10.58 36.24 -17.14
N PRO A 357 11.43 36.69 -18.08
CA PRO A 357 12.36 37.79 -17.81
C PRO A 357 11.70 39.16 -17.61
N ASN A 358 10.43 39.32 -18.00
CA ASN A 358 9.71 40.59 -17.88
C ASN A 358 8.98 40.73 -16.53
N SER A 359 8.46 39.63 -15.98
CA SER A 359 7.71 39.64 -14.71
C SER A 359 8.49 39.06 -13.52
N GLY A 360 9.59 38.34 -13.77
CA GLY A 360 10.33 37.60 -12.75
C GLY A 360 9.68 36.28 -12.31
N GLU A 361 8.56 35.90 -12.93
CA GLU A 361 7.81 34.69 -12.57
C GLU A 361 8.55 33.41 -12.99
N HIS A 362 8.52 32.40 -12.12
CA HIS A 362 8.81 31.02 -12.48
C HIS A 362 7.52 30.24 -12.59
N PHE A 363 7.30 29.65 -13.77
CA PHE A 363 6.14 28.83 -14.07
C PHE A 363 6.54 27.36 -14.13
N TYR A 364 5.68 26.51 -13.55
CA TYR A 364 5.91 25.08 -13.43
C TYR A 364 4.78 24.31 -14.14
N THR A 365 5.17 23.45 -15.08
CA THR A 365 4.21 22.63 -15.82
C THR A 365 4.77 21.29 -16.26
N ARG A 366 3.90 20.29 -16.27
CA ARG A 366 4.14 18.97 -16.86
C ARG A 366 3.78 18.92 -18.34
N ASP A 367 3.02 19.89 -18.84
CA ASP A 367 2.55 19.93 -20.22
C ASP A 367 3.63 20.55 -21.12
N SER A 368 4.16 19.74 -22.04
CA SER A 368 5.15 20.20 -23.00
C SER A 368 4.62 21.27 -23.96
N ASN A 369 3.32 21.28 -24.26
CA ASN A 369 2.68 22.27 -25.13
C ASN A 369 2.57 23.62 -24.44
N GLU A 370 2.19 23.63 -23.15
CA GLU A 370 2.16 24.84 -22.33
C GLU A 370 3.56 25.45 -22.25
N LYS A 371 4.58 24.64 -21.96
CA LYS A 371 6.00 25.05 -22.01
C LYS A 371 6.37 25.66 -23.38
N ASN A 372 6.09 24.95 -24.49
CA ASN A 372 6.48 25.40 -25.82
C ASN A 372 5.79 26.72 -26.20
N THR A 373 4.54 26.91 -25.78
CA THR A 373 3.79 28.16 -25.99
C THR A 373 4.43 29.33 -25.24
N LEU A 374 4.86 29.11 -23.99
CA LEU A 374 5.56 30.14 -23.20
C LEU A 374 6.90 30.52 -23.83
N LEU A 375 7.63 29.56 -24.39
CA LEU A 375 8.90 29.82 -25.10
C LEU A 375 8.69 30.70 -26.33
N GLN A 376 7.63 30.46 -27.10
CA GLN A 376 7.25 31.32 -28.23
C GLN A 376 6.86 32.73 -27.78
N ALA A 377 6.31 32.87 -26.57
CA ALA A 377 6.00 34.15 -25.94
C ALA A 377 7.23 34.85 -25.30
N GLY A 378 8.44 34.31 -25.49
CA GLY A 378 9.69 34.92 -25.03
C GLY A 378 10.13 34.50 -23.63
N TRP A 379 9.52 33.48 -23.03
CA TRP A 379 9.96 32.91 -21.76
C TRP A 379 11.16 31.98 -21.95
N ARG A 380 11.99 31.84 -20.91
CA ARG A 380 13.20 31.03 -20.93
C ARG A 380 12.97 29.67 -20.27
N TYR A 381 13.20 28.58 -20.99
CA TYR A 381 13.24 27.25 -20.40
C TYR A 381 14.48 27.07 -19.52
N GLU A 382 14.29 26.60 -18.30
CA GLU A 382 15.38 26.40 -17.33
C GLU A 382 15.65 24.93 -17.01
N GLY A 383 14.92 24.01 -17.63
CA GLY A 383 15.09 22.57 -17.44
C GLY A 383 13.93 21.92 -16.68
N VAL A 384 14.16 20.67 -16.29
CA VAL A 384 13.27 19.92 -15.39
C VAL A 384 13.64 20.31 -13.97
N ALA A 385 12.73 20.96 -13.24
CA ALA A 385 12.98 21.37 -11.87
C ALA A 385 12.83 20.22 -10.86
N TRP A 386 11.90 19.30 -11.10
CA TRP A 386 11.78 18.04 -10.37
C TRP A 386 10.94 17.04 -11.15
N ASN A 387 10.90 15.81 -10.65
CA ASN A 387 10.01 14.76 -11.11
C ASN A 387 8.81 14.68 -10.15
N ALA A 388 7.62 14.98 -10.66
CA ALA A 388 6.39 14.92 -9.88
C ALA A 388 5.75 13.54 -10.03
N PRO A 389 5.25 12.93 -8.95
CA PRO A 389 4.49 11.70 -9.06
C PRO A 389 3.15 11.90 -9.81
N GLN A 390 2.75 10.92 -10.62
CA GLN A 390 1.44 10.81 -11.28
C GLN A 390 0.22 10.62 -10.35
N SER A 391 0.42 10.35 -9.06
CA SER A 391 -0.63 10.24 -8.04
C SER A 391 -0.10 10.62 -6.66
N GLY A 392 -0.98 10.98 -5.71
CA GLY A 392 -0.59 11.42 -4.38
C GLY A 392 -1.46 12.57 -3.87
N ALA A 393 -0.91 13.42 -3.01
CA ALA A 393 -1.63 14.61 -2.55
C ALA A 393 -1.67 15.67 -3.67
N PRO A 394 -2.85 16.20 -4.05
CA PRO A 394 -2.98 17.08 -5.19
C PRO A 394 -2.35 18.45 -4.95
N VAL A 395 -1.48 18.90 -5.86
CA VAL A 395 -0.99 20.28 -5.89
C VAL A 395 -1.88 21.10 -6.82
N TYR A 396 -2.59 22.07 -6.23
CA TYR A 396 -3.53 22.96 -6.90
C TYR A 396 -2.80 24.14 -7.53
N ARG A 397 -3.18 24.52 -8.76
CA ARG A 397 -2.70 25.74 -9.41
C ARG A 397 -3.77 26.82 -9.40
N MET A 398 -3.35 28.00 -8.96
CA MET A 398 -4.16 29.20 -8.85
C MET A 398 -3.55 30.28 -9.74
N TYR A 399 -4.37 30.95 -10.54
CA TYR A 399 -3.95 32.07 -11.39
C TYR A 399 -4.56 33.37 -10.88
N ASN A 400 -3.74 34.39 -10.72
CA ASN A 400 -4.18 35.74 -10.37
C ASN A 400 -4.41 36.57 -11.64
N PRO A 401 -5.65 36.85 -12.05
CA PRO A 401 -5.91 37.63 -13.26
C PRO A 401 -5.48 39.10 -13.15
N ASN A 402 -5.29 39.64 -11.93
CA ASN A 402 -4.95 41.05 -11.71
C ASN A 402 -3.43 41.30 -11.76
N ALA A 403 -2.65 40.35 -11.26
CA ALA A 403 -1.19 40.43 -11.26
C ALA A 403 -0.55 39.65 -12.41
N GLY A 404 -1.24 38.63 -12.94
CA GLY A 404 -0.72 37.76 -13.99
C GLY A 404 0.27 36.72 -13.49
N ASP A 405 0.20 36.31 -12.21
CA ASP A 405 1.08 35.30 -11.62
C ASP A 405 0.33 34.04 -11.14
N HIS A 406 1.08 32.94 -11.00
CA HIS A 406 0.58 31.66 -10.52
C HIS A 406 1.03 31.34 -9.10
N HIS A 407 0.16 30.65 -8.36
CA HIS A 407 0.43 30.08 -7.05
C HIS A 407 0.14 28.59 -7.04
N TYR A 408 0.97 27.82 -6.33
CA TYR A 408 0.86 26.38 -6.22
C TYR A 408 0.79 25.97 -4.76
N THR A 409 -0.18 25.13 -4.42
CA THR A 409 -0.40 24.73 -3.03
C THR A 409 -0.97 23.33 -2.87
N LEU A 410 -0.55 22.63 -1.82
CA LEU A 410 -1.19 21.40 -1.33
C LEU A 410 -2.42 21.69 -0.47
N ASP A 411 -2.54 22.91 0.06
CA ASP A 411 -3.60 23.27 0.99
C ASP A 411 -4.89 23.66 0.26
N ALA A 412 -5.92 22.83 0.43
CA ALA A 412 -7.24 23.09 -0.11
C ALA A 412 -7.91 24.34 0.49
N ALA A 413 -7.62 24.69 1.75
CA ALA A 413 -8.13 25.89 2.38
C ALA A 413 -7.48 27.15 1.79
N GLU A 414 -6.16 27.14 1.57
CA GLU A 414 -5.44 28.21 0.85
C GLU A 414 -6.02 28.40 -0.56
N ARG A 415 -6.21 27.31 -1.32
CA ARG A 415 -6.89 27.34 -2.64
C ARG A 415 -8.26 28.04 -2.55
N ASP A 416 -9.09 27.64 -1.59
CA ASP A 416 -10.45 28.17 -1.46
C ASP A 416 -10.48 29.62 -0.98
N ASN A 417 -9.53 30.03 -0.15
CA ASN A 417 -9.32 31.42 0.24
C ASN A 417 -8.94 32.28 -0.97
N LEU A 418 -8.00 31.81 -1.80
CA LEU A 418 -7.57 32.50 -3.02
C LEU A 418 -8.72 32.63 -4.03
N LYS A 419 -9.55 31.59 -4.20
CA LYS A 419 -10.78 31.67 -5.02
C LYS A 419 -11.71 32.78 -4.53
N ARG A 420 -11.94 32.87 -3.22
CA ARG A 420 -12.77 33.95 -2.62
C ARG A 420 -12.15 35.34 -2.81
N ALA A 421 -10.82 35.42 -2.88
CA ALA A 421 -10.07 36.64 -3.18
C ALA A 421 -10.02 36.98 -4.69
N GLY A 422 -10.71 36.23 -5.55
CA GLY A 422 -10.82 36.52 -6.99
C GLY A 422 -9.77 35.83 -7.86
N TRP A 423 -8.97 34.91 -7.32
CA TRP A 423 -8.06 34.09 -8.12
C TRP A 423 -8.84 32.98 -8.85
N ARG A 424 -8.38 32.61 -10.04
CA ARG A 424 -8.93 31.52 -10.83
C ARG A 424 -8.28 30.21 -10.43
N TYR A 425 -9.09 29.22 -10.03
CA TYR A 425 -8.62 27.85 -9.86
C TYR A 425 -8.49 27.17 -11.23
N GLU A 426 -7.31 26.67 -11.55
CA GLU A 426 -7.01 26.06 -12.85
C GLU A 426 -6.96 24.52 -12.79
N GLY A 427 -7.22 23.93 -11.63
CA GLY A 427 -7.23 22.49 -11.44
C GLY A 427 -6.02 21.95 -10.66
N ILE A 428 -5.91 20.62 -10.67
CA ILE A 428 -4.75 19.90 -10.14
C ILE A 428 -3.67 19.91 -11.23
N SER A 429 -2.50 20.47 -10.93
CA SER A 429 -1.40 20.49 -11.89
C SER A 429 -0.53 19.24 -11.84
N TRP A 430 -0.27 18.73 -10.64
CA TRP A 430 0.44 17.46 -10.39
C TRP A 430 0.14 16.96 -8.97
N TYR A 431 0.79 15.87 -8.57
CA TYR A 431 0.68 15.33 -7.22
C TYR A 431 2.00 15.42 -6.47
N SER A 432 1.92 15.48 -5.15
CA SER A 432 3.02 15.39 -4.21
C SER A 432 3.23 13.95 -3.74
N GLY A 433 4.49 13.58 -3.55
CA GLY A 433 4.93 12.28 -3.04
C GLY A 433 6.42 12.07 -3.30
N GLY A 434 7.00 11.00 -2.74
CA GLY A 434 8.45 10.76 -2.82
C GLY A 434 9.19 11.27 -1.58
N THR A 435 10.46 11.63 -1.74
CA THR A 435 11.36 11.98 -0.61
C THR A 435 12.11 13.30 -0.80
N GLN A 436 11.99 13.95 -1.97
CA GLN A 436 12.71 15.18 -2.26
C GLN A 436 11.88 16.40 -1.85
N PRO A 437 12.30 17.20 -0.85
CA PRO A 437 11.51 18.32 -0.37
C PRO A 437 11.60 19.54 -1.30
N LEU A 438 10.45 20.08 -1.72
CA LEU A 438 10.39 21.37 -2.42
C LEU A 438 10.15 22.50 -1.43
N TYR A 439 11.06 23.48 -1.43
CA TYR A 439 11.03 24.63 -0.55
C TYR A 439 10.20 25.76 -1.16
N ARG A 440 9.23 26.30 -0.39
CA ARG A 440 8.46 27.50 -0.76
C ARG A 440 9.13 28.74 -0.21
N LEU A 441 9.30 29.75 -1.06
CA LEU A 441 9.76 31.08 -0.65
C LEU A 441 8.82 32.16 -1.20
N TYR A 442 8.54 33.16 -0.38
CA TYR A 442 7.72 34.32 -0.72
C TYR A 442 8.55 35.60 -0.79
N ASN A 443 8.37 36.39 -1.84
CA ASN A 443 8.99 37.70 -2.02
C ASN A 443 7.99 38.81 -1.65
N PRO A 444 8.13 39.45 -0.47
CA PRO A 444 7.23 40.53 -0.06
C PRO A 444 7.36 41.81 -0.89
N ASN A 445 8.43 41.95 -1.68
CA ASN A 445 8.71 43.14 -2.48
C ASN A 445 8.32 42.96 -3.97
N ALA A 446 7.90 41.77 -4.38
CA ALA A 446 7.51 41.50 -5.75
C ALA A 446 6.04 41.86 -5.99
N LYS A 447 5.74 42.44 -7.16
CA LYS A 447 4.37 42.66 -7.62
C LYS A 447 3.77 41.45 -8.33
N THR A 448 4.63 40.63 -8.93
CA THR A 448 4.32 39.41 -9.71
C THR A 448 5.43 38.39 -9.50
N GLY A 449 5.15 37.10 -9.65
CA GLY A 449 6.17 36.07 -9.39
C GLY A 449 6.56 36.03 -7.91
N THR A 450 5.57 36.22 -7.05
CA THR A 450 5.77 36.40 -5.61
C THR A 450 6.23 35.13 -4.90
N HIS A 451 6.07 33.94 -5.50
CA HIS A 451 6.44 32.67 -4.91
C HIS A 451 7.47 31.91 -5.76
N HIS A 452 8.40 31.25 -5.08
CA HIS A 452 9.42 30.38 -5.70
C HIS A 452 9.40 29.01 -5.05
N TYR A 453 9.62 27.97 -5.87
CA TYR A 453 9.60 26.57 -5.46
C TYR A 453 10.87 25.89 -5.96
N THR A 454 11.64 25.28 -5.06
CA THR A 454 12.93 24.70 -5.44
C THR A 454 13.32 23.49 -4.60
N LEU A 455 13.97 22.52 -5.24
CA LEU A 455 14.71 21.44 -4.57
C LEU A 455 16.10 21.91 -4.10
N ASN A 456 16.61 23.00 -4.66
CA ASN A 456 17.98 23.43 -4.46
C ASN A 456 18.10 24.27 -3.19
N THR A 457 18.74 23.70 -2.17
CA THR A 457 19.00 24.36 -0.89
C THR A 457 19.85 25.63 -1.04
N ASN A 458 20.80 25.67 -1.98
CA ASN A 458 21.60 26.86 -2.23
C ASN A 458 20.76 28.00 -2.83
N GLU A 459 19.82 27.68 -3.71
CA GLU A 459 18.89 28.68 -4.28
C GLU A 459 17.96 29.22 -3.18
N ARG A 460 17.40 28.34 -2.34
CA ARG A 460 16.62 28.72 -1.15
C ARG A 460 17.43 29.64 -0.23
N ASP A 461 18.66 29.27 0.10
CA ASP A 461 19.47 30.00 1.06
C ASP A 461 19.95 31.34 0.52
N HIS A 462 20.25 31.42 -0.79
CA HIS A 462 20.53 32.69 -1.46
C HIS A 462 19.31 33.63 -1.44
N LEU A 463 18.12 33.12 -1.80
CA LEU A 463 16.88 33.91 -1.81
C LEU A 463 16.56 34.48 -0.42
N LYS A 464 16.76 33.70 0.64
CA LYS A 464 16.66 34.18 2.03
C LYS A 464 17.60 35.35 2.31
N GLN A 465 18.86 35.26 1.86
CA GLN A 465 19.85 36.34 2.05
C GLN A 465 19.45 37.64 1.33
N VAL A 466 18.79 37.53 0.17
CA VAL A 466 18.33 38.70 -0.61
C VAL A 466 16.90 39.14 -0.27
N GLY A 467 16.38 38.73 0.89
CA GLY A 467 15.16 39.28 1.49
C GLY A 467 13.86 38.52 1.20
N TRP A 468 13.93 37.31 0.64
CA TRP A 468 12.75 36.44 0.52
C TRP A 468 12.46 35.73 1.85
N ARG A 469 11.18 35.55 2.15
CA ARG A 469 10.71 34.78 3.32
C ARG A 469 10.65 33.30 2.96
N TYR A 470 11.36 32.46 3.71
CA TYR A 470 11.19 31.01 3.63
C TYR A 470 9.92 30.59 4.36
N GLU A 471 9.07 29.82 3.68
CA GLU A 471 7.75 29.41 4.17
C GLU A 471 7.65 27.92 4.49
N GLY A 472 8.77 27.19 4.42
CA GLY A 472 8.82 25.76 4.72
C GLY A 472 8.84 24.88 3.47
N ILE A 473 8.51 23.60 3.68
CA ILE A 473 8.36 22.62 2.59
C ILE A 473 6.95 22.79 2.01
N ALA A 474 6.88 23.06 0.72
CA ALA A 474 5.64 23.18 -0.04
C ALA A 474 5.00 21.80 -0.26
N TRP A 475 5.81 20.84 -0.70
CA TRP A 475 5.44 19.45 -1.01
C TRP A 475 6.69 18.60 -1.28
N TYR A 476 6.49 17.33 -1.64
CA TYR A 476 7.57 16.39 -1.98
C TYR A 476 7.51 15.96 -3.45
N GLY A 477 8.70 15.84 -4.06
CA GLY A 477 8.94 15.24 -5.37
C GLY A 477 9.68 13.88 -5.25
N LYS A 478 9.85 13.22 -6.40
CA LYS A 478 10.51 11.92 -6.52
C LYS A 478 11.99 12.02 -6.86
#